data_AF-A0A2V7L749-F1
#
_entry.id   AF-A0A2V7L749-F1
#
_cell.length_a   1.000
_cell.length_b   1.000
_cell.length_c   1.000
_cell.angle_alpha   90.00
_cell.angle_beta   90.00
_cell.angle_gamma   90.00
#
_symmetry.space_group_name_H-M   'P 1'
#
loop_
_entity.id
_entity.type
_entity.pdbx_description
1 polymer ?
#
loop_
_entity_poly.entity_id
_entity_poly.type
_entity_poly.pdbx_seq_one_letter_code
_entity_poly.pdbx_strand_id
1 'polypeptide(L)'
;MTRDEFLVRWRGRSDELARLGAQVDGAKMCGEVLHDFELVCQGEDDAELTLDEAAEVSSYSPDHLRRLVRDDKLRAYKRGRRLFFRRAELPKKPVKVDEPRIGAYDPVADARRVATQA
;
A
#
# COMPACT_ATOMS: atom_id res chain seq x y z
N MET A 1 4.34 4.11 -14.30
CA MET A 1 3.78 5.45 -13.97
C MET A 1 4.17 5.75 -12.54
N THR A 2 4.62 6.96 -12.23
CA THR A 2 4.92 7.35 -10.84
C THR A 2 3.65 7.84 -10.13
N ARG A 3 3.69 7.90 -8.79
CA ARG A 3 2.58 8.46 -7.99
C ARG A 3 2.25 9.91 -8.39
N ASP A 4 3.28 10.72 -8.65
CA ASP A 4 3.09 12.13 -9.03
C ASP A 4 2.47 12.27 -10.42
N GLU A 5 2.93 11.47 -11.39
CA GLU A 5 2.34 11.39 -12.72
C GLU A 5 0.85 11.00 -12.65
N PHE A 6 0.51 10.05 -11.76
CA PHE A 6 -0.87 9.63 -11.52
C PHE A 6 -1.74 10.78 -11.01
N LEU A 7 -1.29 11.48 -9.97
CA LEU A 7 -2.03 12.59 -9.39
C LEU A 7 -2.22 13.74 -10.38
N VAL A 8 -1.17 14.11 -11.13
CA VAL A 8 -1.23 15.18 -12.13
C VAL A 8 -2.23 14.83 -13.23
N ARG A 9 -2.15 13.62 -13.79
CA ARG A 9 -3.05 13.17 -14.87
C ARG A 9 -4.51 13.16 -14.43
N TRP A 10 -4.82 12.52 -13.29
CA TRP A 10 -6.20 12.34 -12.87
C TRP A 10 -6.85 13.62 -12.35
N ARG A 11 -6.08 14.52 -11.73
CA ARG A 11 -6.57 15.87 -11.41
C ARG A 11 -6.86 16.67 -12.67
N GLY A 12 -5.91 16.73 -13.61
CA GLY A 12 -6.11 17.45 -14.86
C GLY A 12 -7.33 16.97 -15.65
N ARG A 13 -7.51 15.64 -15.73
CA ARG A 13 -8.67 15.02 -16.40
C ARG A 13 -9.98 15.29 -15.68
N SER A 14 -10.00 15.23 -14.35
CA SER A 14 -11.18 15.61 -13.56
C SER A 14 -11.59 17.05 -13.82
N ASP A 15 -10.64 17.98 -13.81
CA ASP A 15 -10.92 19.40 -14.04
C ASP A 15 -11.42 19.65 -15.47
N GLU A 16 -10.86 18.95 -16.46
CA GLU A 16 -11.30 19.04 -17.85
C GLU A 16 -12.74 18.54 -18.05
N LEU A 17 -13.06 17.35 -17.53
CA LEU A 17 -14.40 16.79 -17.63
C LEU A 17 -15.43 17.67 -16.91
N ALA A 18 -15.08 18.23 -15.76
CA ALA A 18 -15.92 19.18 -15.03
C ALA A 18 -16.16 20.46 -15.83
N ARG A 19 -15.11 21.05 -16.42
CA ARG A 19 -15.23 22.25 -17.27
C ARG A 19 -16.14 22.03 -18.49
N LEU A 20 -16.09 20.84 -19.07
CA LEU A 20 -16.89 20.50 -20.25
C LEU A 20 -18.31 20.00 -19.92
N GLY A 21 -18.63 19.80 -18.63
CA GLY A 21 -19.90 19.20 -18.22
C GLY A 21 -20.10 17.80 -18.81
N ALA A 22 -19.02 17.06 -19.01
CA ALA A 22 -19.04 15.81 -19.75
C ALA A 22 -19.80 14.72 -18.96
N GLN A 23 -20.71 14.01 -19.64
CA GLN A 23 -21.23 12.74 -19.14
C GLN A 23 -20.29 11.62 -19.57
N VAL A 24 -19.80 10.86 -18.59
CA VAL A 24 -18.84 9.78 -18.81
C VAL A 24 -19.44 8.43 -18.43
N ASP A 25 -19.01 7.40 -19.13
CA ASP A 25 -19.25 6.01 -18.73
C ASP A 25 -18.38 5.70 -17.50
N GLY A 26 -19.02 5.58 -16.34
CA GLY A 26 -18.34 5.32 -15.07
C GLY A 26 -17.57 4.01 -15.05
N ALA A 27 -18.04 2.96 -15.74
CA ALA A 27 -17.34 1.68 -15.77
C ALA A 27 -16.02 1.80 -16.54
N LYS A 28 -16.02 2.48 -17.68
CA LYS A 28 -14.79 2.76 -18.44
C LYS A 28 -13.83 3.66 -17.67
N MET A 29 -14.36 4.71 -17.04
CA MET A 29 -13.55 5.63 -16.22
C MET A 29 -12.86 4.87 -15.08
N CYS A 30 -13.61 4.06 -14.31
CA CYS A 30 -13.04 3.24 -13.25
C CYS A 30 -12.00 2.24 -13.76
N GLY A 31 -12.23 1.62 -14.92
CA GLY A 31 -11.27 0.72 -15.56
C GLY A 31 -9.94 1.40 -15.87
N GLU A 32 -9.98 2.62 -16.42
CA GLU A 32 -8.77 3.39 -16.69
C GLU A 32 -8.05 3.82 -15.41
N VAL A 33 -8.78 4.25 -14.37
CA VAL A 33 -8.20 4.61 -13.06
C VAL A 33 -7.48 3.41 -12.45
N LEU A 34 -8.13 2.25 -12.44
CA LEU A 34 -7.55 1.02 -11.88
C LEU A 34 -6.31 0.58 -12.65
N HIS A 35 -6.34 0.64 -13.98
CA HIS A 35 -5.17 0.32 -14.81
C HIS A 35 -3.97 1.24 -14.50
N ASP A 36 -4.19 2.55 -14.50
CA ASP A 36 -3.11 3.51 -14.19
C ASP A 36 -2.61 3.33 -12.75
N PHE A 37 -3.49 2.98 -11.82
CA PHE A 37 -3.13 2.70 -10.43
C PHE A 37 -2.29 1.42 -10.28
N GLU A 38 -2.64 0.35 -11.00
CA GLU A 38 -1.82 -0.87 -11.06
C GLU A 38 -0.40 -0.57 -11.57
N LEU A 39 -0.26 0.30 -12.58
CA LEU A 39 1.06 0.73 -13.07
C LEU A 39 1.88 1.51 -12.03
N VAL A 40 1.21 2.24 -11.12
CA VAL A 40 1.88 2.88 -9.99
C VAL A 40 2.33 1.83 -8.99
N CYS A 41 1.47 0.88 -8.62
CA CYS A 41 1.82 -0.21 -7.71
C CYS A 41 2.99 -1.05 -8.22
N GLN A 42 2.98 -1.43 -9.51
CA GLN A 42 4.07 -2.17 -10.13
C GLN A 42 5.40 -1.40 -10.07
N GLY A 43 5.37 -0.09 -10.36
CA GLY A 43 6.56 0.75 -10.27
C GLY A 43 7.14 0.84 -8.85
N GLU A 44 6.30 0.89 -7.82
CA GLU A 44 6.73 0.86 -6.42
C GLU A 44 7.23 -0.52 -5.97
N ASP A 45 6.65 -1.59 -6.52
CA ASP A 45 7.00 -2.97 -6.21
C ASP A 45 8.33 -3.42 -6.87
N ASP A 46 8.64 -2.87 -8.05
CA ASP A 46 9.90 -3.09 -8.78
C ASP A 46 11.05 -2.20 -8.30
N ALA A 47 10.82 -1.27 -7.37
CA ALA A 47 11.88 -0.43 -6.82
C ALA A 47 12.97 -1.28 -6.14
N GLU A 48 14.23 -1.08 -6.57
CA GLU A 48 15.40 -1.66 -5.92
C GLU A 48 15.64 -0.95 -4.58
N LEU A 49 15.33 -1.63 -3.48
CA LEU A 49 15.61 -1.18 -2.12
C LEU A 49 17.01 -1.62 -1.70
N THR A 50 17.74 -0.72 -1.06
CA THR A 50 18.96 -1.07 -0.32
C THR A 50 18.63 -1.95 0.89
N LEU A 51 19.66 -2.54 1.50
CA LEU A 51 19.48 -3.37 2.69
C LEU A 51 18.77 -2.65 3.85
N ASP A 52 19.06 -1.37 4.06
CA ASP A 52 18.49 -0.60 5.16
C ASP A 52 17.03 -0.24 4.87
N GLU A 53 16.71 0.18 3.64
CA GLU A 53 15.33 0.41 3.19
C GLU A 53 14.50 -0.88 3.22
N ALA A 54 15.09 -2.01 2.81
CA ALA A 54 14.46 -3.31 2.89
C ALA A 54 14.16 -3.74 4.33
N ALA A 55 15.06 -3.44 5.27
CA ALA A 55 14.86 -3.72 6.68
C ALA A 55 13.68 -2.92 7.25
N GLU A 56 13.60 -1.63 6.91
CA GLU A 56 12.50 -0.76 7.31
C GLU A 56 11.15 -1.27 6.78
N VAL A 57 11.08 -1.57 5.49
CA VAL A 57 9.85 -2.02 4.82
C VAL A 57 9.38 -3.39 5.31
N SER A 58 10.31 -4.32 5.54
CA SER A 58 9.99 -5.70 5.92
C SER A 58 9.80 -5.88 7.43
N SER A 59 10.17 -4.87 8.24
CA SER A 59 10.25 -4.95 9.71
C SER A 59 11.18 -6.06 10.23
N TYR A 60 12.15 -6.47 9.41
CA TYR A 60 13.24 -7.38 9.79
C TYR A 60 14.55 -6.62 9.93
N SER A 61 15.48 -7.14 10.73
CA SER A 61 16.80 -6.53 10.84
C SER A 61 17.64 -6.78 9.57
N PRO A 62 18.59 -5.89 9.24
CA PRO A 62 19.54 -6.08 8.13
C PRO A 62 20.28 -7.42 8.19
N ASP A 63 20.68 -7.86 9.39
CA ASP A 63 21.36 -9.15 9.59
C ASP A 63 20.45 -10.35 9.30
N HIS A 64 19.16 -10.24 9.63
CA HIS A 64 18.19 -11.28 9.30
C HIS A 64 17.99 -11.39 7.79
N LEU A 65 17.87 -10.26 7.09
CA LEU A 65 17.78 -10.24 5.62
C LEU A 65 19.03 -10.84 4.97
N ARG A 66 20.24 -10.50 5.45
CA ARG A 66 21.48 -11.12 4.98
C ARG A 66 21.49 -12.63 5.19
N ARG A 67 21.00 -13.10 6.33
CA ARG A 67 20.88 -14.53 6.61
C ARG A 67 19.92 -15.21 5.62
N LEU A 68 18.75 -14.62 5.36
CA LEU A 68 17.80 -15.18 4.39
C LEU A 68 18.39 -15.27 2.98
N VAL A 69 19.20 -14.29 2.57
CA VAL A 69 19.93 -14.35 1.29
C VAL A 69 20.99 -15.44 1.29
N ARG A 70 21.70 -15.65 2.40
CA ARG A 70 22.70 -16.74 2.51
C ARG A 70 22.06 -18.13 2.53
N ASP A 71 20.86 -18.24 3.08
CA ASP A 71 20.08 -19.48 3.15
C ASP A 71 19.27 -19.74 1.86
N ASP A 72 19.44 -18.91 0.82
CA ASP A 72 18.73 -18.95 -0.47
C ASP A 72 17.19 -18.85 -0.36
N LYS A 73 16.71 -18.21 0.72
CA LYS A 73 15.28 -18.01 1.01
C LYS A 73 14.76 -16.65 0.59
N LEU A 74 15.66 -15.73 0.26
CA LEU A 74 15.34 -14.37 -0.19
C LEU A 74 16.26 -14.00 -1.33
N ARG A 75 15.67 -13.59 -2.46
CA ARG A 75 16.42 -13.13 -3.60
C ARG A 75 16.95 -11.72 -3.35
N ALA A 76 18.23 -11.52 -3.68
CA ALA A 76 18.87 -10.22 -3.64
C ALA A 76 19.82 -10.07 -4.82
N TYR A 77 19.90 -8.84 -5.34
CA TYR A 77 20.76 -8.47 -6.45
C TYR A 77 22.03 -7.83 -5.89
N LYS A 78 23.21 -8.33 -6.31
CA LYS A 78 24.50 -7.80 -5.87
C LYS A 78 25.02 -6.78 -6.87
N ARG A 79 25.35 -5.59 -6.40
CA ARG A 79 26.13 -4.59 -7.14
C ARG A 79 27.37 -4.24 -6.34
N GLY A 80 28.50 -4.84 -6.72
CA GLY A 80 29.74 -4.78 -5.93
C GLY A 80 29.56 -5.42 -4.55
N ARG A 81 29.82 -4.65 -3.49
CA ARG A 81 29.66 -5.09 -2.08
C ARG A 81 28.25 -4.88 -1.52
N ARG A 82 27.36 -4.20 -2.26
CA ARG A 82 26.01 -3.83 -1.79
C ARG A 82 24.97 -4.85 -2.26
N LEU A 83 23.96 -5.07 -1.41
CA LEU A 83 22.77 -5.88 -1.70
C LEU A 83 21.59 -4.98 -1.99
N PHE A 84 20.82 -5.35 -3.00
CA PHE A 84 19.58 -4.71 -3.41
C PHE A 84 18.46 -5.75 -3.41
N PHE A 85 17.26 -5.32 -3.05
CA PHE A 85 16.09 -6.15 -2.88
C PHE A 85 14.95 -5.54 -3.66
N ARG A 86 14.10 -6.36 -4.27
CA ARG A 86 12.83 -5.87 -4.81
C ARG A 86 11.80 -5.86 -3.71
N ARG A 87 11.01 -4.78 -3.62
CA ARG A 87 9.96 -4.64 -2.61
C ARG A 87 8.97 -5.82 -2.66
N ALA A 88 8.60 -6.27 -3.86
CA ALA A 88 7.70 -7.41 -4.06
C ALA A 88 8.25 -8.75 -3.51
N GLU A 89 9.57 -8.92 -3.46
CA GLU A 89 10.23 -10.15 -3.02
C GLU A 89 10.50 -10.15 -1.50
N LEU A 90 10.27 -9.02 -0.80
CA LEU A 90 10.57 -8.92 0.62
C LEU A 90 9.56 -9.70 1.47
N PRO A 91 10.02 -10.46 2.48
CA PRO A 91 9.14 -11.13 3.41
C PRO A 91 8.41 -10.07 4.25
N LYS A 92 7.09 -10.13 4.30
CA LYS A 92 6.30 -9.31 5.21
C LYS A 92 6.21 -10.05 6.54
N LYS A 93 6.77 -9.46 7.61
CA LYS A 93 6.54 -9.97 8.95
C LYS A 93 5.03 -9.94 9.21
N PRO A 94 4.40 -11.05 9.64
CA PRO A 94 2.99 -11.03 9.98
C PRO A 94 2.80 -10.01 11.09
N VAL A 95 2.10 -8.91 10.78
CA VAL A 95 1.67 -7.96 11.79
C VAL A 95 0.72 -8.75 12.67
N LYS A 96 1.12 -9.00 13.92
CA LYS A 96 0.15 -9.36 14.95
C LYS A 96 -0.70 -8.12 15.10
N VAL A 97 -1.83 -8.09 14.41
CA VAL A 97 -2.88 -7.14 14.70
C VAL A 97 -3.28 -7.50 16.12
N ASP A 98 -2.86 -6.69 17.08
CA ASP A 98 -3.53 -6.68 18.37
C ASP A 98 -4.94 -6.23 18.06
N GLU A 99 -5.82 -7.20 17.78
CA GLU A 99 -7.24 -6.93 17.58
C GLU A 99 -7.66 -6.06 18.76
N PRO A 100 -8.20 -4.86 18.52
CA PRO A 100 -8.82 -4.12 19.59
C PRO A 100 -9.86 -5.07 20.16
N ARG A 101 -9.70 -5.47 21.42
CA ARG A 101 -10.80 -6.06 22.18
C ARG A 101 -11.87 -4.99 22.16
N ILE A 102 -12.80 -5.06 21.21
CA ILE A 102 -14.02 -4.27 21.20
C ILE A 102 -14.68 -4.66 22.52
N GLY A 103 -14.41 -3.86 23.56
CA GLY A 103 -14.99 -4.07 24.88
C GLY A 103 -16.49 -4.17 24.67
N ALA A 104 -17.07 -5.26 25.17
CA ALA A 104 -18.45 -5.68 24.92
C ALA A 104 -19.37 -4.46 24.84
N TYR A 105 -19.74 -4.09 23.62
CA TYR A 105 -20.74 -3.05 23.40
C TYR A 105 -22.02 -3.57 24.06
N ASP A 106 -22.50 -2.84 25.07
CA ASP A 106 -23.75 -3.15 25.76
C ASP A 106 -24.89 -2.39 25.09
N PRO A 107 -25.65 -3.05 24.19
CA PRO A 107 -26.74 -2.39 23.47
C PRO A 107 -27.88 -1.94 24.40
N VAL A 108 -28.00 -2.53 25.60
CA VAL A 108 -29.06 -2.17 26.56
C VAL A 108 -28.74 -0.85 27.24
N ALA A 109 -27.47 -0.63 27.60
CA ALA A 109 -27.03 0.65 28.16
C ALA A 109 -27.18 1.80 27.15
N ASP A 110 -26.91 1.53 25.87
CA ASP A 110 -27.00 2.53 24.81
C ASP A 110 -28.46 2.90 24.49
N ALA A 111 -29.36 1.91 24.39
CA ALA A 111 -30.78 2.15 24.18
C ALA A 111 -31.43 3.00 25.28
N ARG A 112 -31.02 2.81 26.55
CA ARG A 112 -31.48 3.63 27.67
C ARG A 112 -31.04 5.09 27.53
N ARG A 113 -29.82 5.33 27.05
CA ARG A 113 -29.28 6.68 26.82
C ARG A 113 -30.11 7.46 25.78
N VAL A 114 -30.48 6.82 24.68
CA VAL A 114 -31.30 7.42 23.62
C VAL A 114 -32.72 7.74 24.11
N ALA A 115 -33.33 6.83 24.89
CA ALA A 115 -34.69 7.02 25.40
C ALA A 115 -34.81 8.12 26.47
N THR A 116 -33.71 8.51 27.14
CA THR A 116 -33.74 9.51 28.23
C THR A 116 -33.43 10.93 27.72
N GLN A 117 -33.10 11.10 26.43
CA GLN A 117 -32.84 12.39 25.78
C GLN A 117 -34.01 12.91 24.91
N ALA A 118 -35.16 12.24 24.95
CA ALA A 118 -36.42 12.69 24.35
C ALA A 118 -37.37 13.23 25.44
#